data_AF-Q6SVC1-F1
#
_entry.id   AF-Q6SVC1-F1
#
_cell.length_a   1.000
_cell.length_b   1.000
_cell.length_c   1.000
_cell.angle_alpha   90.00
_cell.angle_beta   90.00
_cell.angle_gamma   90.00
#
_symmetry.space_group_name_H-M   'P 1'
#
loop_
_entity.id
_entity.type
_entity.pdbx_description
1 polymer ?
#
loop_
_entity_poly.entity_id
_entity_poly.type
_entity_poly.pdbx_seq_one_letter_code
_entity_poly.pdbx_strand_id
1 'polypeptide(L)'
;IAAILLANAQKPCPPENVKVPPRAFVGKWYLRSASPDIFENVTNITEVYSARGNDYFGNVTEESPEYGQELHRVNLTFSGKNLTLKINDTHEYDTENQILAVDKDYVISYVYPEAVPSGLALIHYRQPCPKEDVIKRVRKALKDVC
;
A
#
# COMPACT_ATOMS: atom_id res chain seq x y z
N ILE A 1 13.17 -6.62 13.97
CA ILE A 1 13.04 -5.20 13.56
C ILE A 1 11.81 -4.68 14.30
N ALA A 2 12.00 -3.68 15.16
CA ALA A 2 10.99 -3.27 16.13
C ALA A 2 9.70 -2.81 15.45
N ALA A 3 8.57 -3.36 15.92
CA ALA A 3 7.23 -2.96 15.54
C ALA A 3 7.09 -1.45 15.67
N ILE A 4 6.83 -0.78 14.56
CA ILE A 4 6.39 0.62 14.59
C ILE A 4 4.96 0.55 15.11
N LEU A 5 4.79 0.76 16.42
CA LEU A 5 3.51 0.94 17.09
C LEU A 5 2.74 2.07 16.40
N LEU A 6 1.89 1.72 15.45
CA LEU A 6 0.82 2.58 14.96
C LEU A 6 -0.44 2.18 15.73
N ALA A 7 -0.61 2.78 16.90
CA ALA A 7 -1.81 2.62 17.72
C ALA A 7 -2.95 3.40 17.06
N ASN A 8 -3.94 2.67 16.54
CA ASN A 8 -5.16 3.13 15.90
C ASN A 8 -4.93 3.96 14.62
N ALA A 9 -5.59 3.55 13.53
CA ALA A 9 -5.66 4.36 12.31
C ALA A 9 -6.39 5.68 12.61
N GLN A 10 -5.62 6.71 12.95
CA GLN A 10 -6.11 8.08 12.93
C GLN A 10 -6.32 8.45 11.45
N LYS A 11 -7.47 9.05 11.13
CA LYS A 11 -7.73 9.50 9.76
C LYS A 11 -6.64 10.50 9.36
N PRO A 12 -6.01 10.34 8.19
CA PRO A 12 -4.94 11.24 7.75
C PRO A 12 -5.51 12.63 7.42
N CYS A 13 -4.62 13.61 7.33
CA CYS A 13 -4.85 14.90 6.67
C CYS A 13 -4.17 14.89 5.29
N PRO A 14 -4.85 14.44 4.23
CA PRO A 14 -4.23 14.24 2.92
C PRO A 14 -3.75 15.57 2.35
N PRO A 15 -2.58 15.62 1.68
CA PRO A 15 -2.14 16.84 1.04
C PRO A 15 -3.10 17.20 -0.10
N GLU A 16 -3.49 18.47 -0.21
CA GLU A 16 -4.44 18.92 -1.25
C GLU A 16 -3.99 18.55 -2.68
N ASN A 17 -2.67 18.52 -2.91
CA ASN A 17 -2.06 18.38 -4.22
C ASN A 17 -0.93 17.33 -4.25
N VAL A 18 -1.17 16.13 -3.73
CA VAL A 18 -0.26 15.00 -3.99
C VAL A 18 -0.13 14.80 -5.50
N LYS A 19 1.08 14.96 -6.02
CA LYS A 19 1.40 14.65 -7.42
C LYS A 19 1.88 13.21 -7.48
N VAL A 20 1.10 12.35 -8.13
CA VAL A 20 1.53 10.99 -8.44
C VAL A 20 2.15 11.00 -9.83
N PRO A 21 3.47 10.76 -9.96
CA PRO A 21 4.12 10.70 -11.27
C PRO A 21 3.50 9.60 -12.13
N PRO A 22 3.45 9.78 -13.47
CA PRO A 22 3.12 8.68 -14.36
C PRO A 22 4.05 7.49 -14.09
N ARG A 23 3.48 6.29 -14.08
CA ARG A 23 4.21 5.03 -13.85
C ARG A 23 4.87 4.91 -12.47
N ALA A 24 4.49 5.73 -11.49
CA ALA A 24 5.07 5.68 -10.15
C ALA A 24 5.04 4.28 -9.53
N PHE A 25 3.97 3.52 -9.75
CA PHE A 25 3.80 2.18 -9.17
C PHE A 25 4.45 1.06 -9.99
N VAL A 26 5.00 1.32 -11.18
CA VAL A 26 5.58 0.26 -12.02
C VAL A 26 6.70 -0.48 -11.28
N GLY A 27 6.75 -1.80 -11.45
CA GLY A 27 7.79 -2.66 -10.90
C GLY A 27 7.38 -3.31 -9.58
N LYS A 28 8.40 -3.79 -8.86
CA LYS A 28 8.23 -4.56 -7.63
C LYS A 28 8.17 -3.66 -6.39
N TRP A 29 7.26 -3.99 -5.49
CA TRP A 29 7.08 -3.39 -4.18
C TRP A 29 6.89 -4.47 -3.10
N TYR A 30 7.18 -4.11 -1.86
CA TYR A 30 7.00 -4.94 -0.69
C TYR A 30 6.16 -4.16 0.32
N LEU A 31 4.96 -4.65 0.61
CA LEU A 31 4.15 -4.12 1.70
C LEU A 31 4.76 -4.63 3.02
N ARG A 32 5.23 -3.68 3.85
CA ARG A 32 6.03 -4.00 5.06
C ARG A 32 5.60 -3.23 6.30
N SER A 33 4.67 -2.30 6.19
CA SER A 33 4.10 -1.62 7.34
C SER A 33 2.66 -1.28 7.07
N ALA A 34 1.82 -1.45 8.09
CA ALA A 34 0.39 -1.19 8.04
C ALA A 34 -0.09 -0.61 9.38
N SER A 35 -1.20 0.12 9.35
CA SER A 35 -1.91 0.56 10.55
C SER A 35 -3.43 0.53 10.32
N PRO A 36 -4.21 -0.28 11.07
CA PRO A 36 -3.74 -1.22 12.09
C PRO A 36 -2.81 -2.30 11.51
N ASP A 37 -2.08 -3.00 12.39
CA ASP A 37 -1.24 -4.12 11.95
C ASP A 37 -2.14 -5.24 11.36
N ILE A 38 -1.79 -5.71 10.17
CA ILE A 38 -2.50 -6.79 9.45
C ILE A 38 -1.64 -8.05 9.31
N PHE A 39 -0.39 -8.01 9.78
CA PHE A 39 0.59 -9.05 9.50
C PHE A 39 0.42 -10.32 10.36
N GLU A 40 -0.57 -10.36 11.25
CA GLU A 40 -1.00 -11.60 11.89
C GLU A 40 -1.82 -12.50 10.93
N ASN A 41 -2.56 -11.89 10.01
CA ASN A 41 -3.45 -12.60 9.09
C ASN A 41 -2.83 -12.83 7.71
N VAL A 42 -1.91 -11.97 7.28
CA VAL A 42 -1.29 -12.03 5.97
C VAL A 42 0.15 -11.56 6.02
N THR A 43 1.08 -12.34 5.50
CA THR A 43 2.53 -12.03 5.55
C THR A 43 3.18 -12.09 4.18
N ASN A 44 4.46 -11.71 4.13
CA ASN A 44 5.31 -11.81 2.93
C ASN A 44 4.74 -11.15 1.65
N ILE A 45 3.92 -10.12 1.83
CA ILE A 45 3.22 -9.45 0.73
C ILE A 45 4.25 -8.80 -0.22
N THR A 46 4.13 -9.14 -1.50
CA THR A 46 4.95 -8.65 -2.59
C THR A 46 4.06 -8.30 -3.77
N GLU A 47 4.23 -7.10 -4.31
CA GLU A 47 3.39 -6.57 -5.38
C GLU A 47 4.25 -6.29 -6.61
N VAL A 48 3.75 -6.66 -7.80
CA VAL A 48 4.46 -6.41 -9.06
C VAL A 48 3.48 -5.82 -10.07
N TYR A 49 3.66 -4.55 -10.42
CA TYR A 49 2.77 -3.82 -11.30
C TYR A 49 3.42 -3.50 -12.65
N SER A 50 2.63 -3.60 -13.71
CA SER A 50 2.94 -3.14 -15.07
C SER A 50 1.96 -2.05 -15.47
N ALA A 51 2.44 -1.05 -16.20
CA ALA A 51 1.59 0.05 -16.67
C ALA A 51 0.77 -0.38 -17.88
N ARG A 52 -0.49 0.06 -17.93
CA ARG A 52 -1.39 0.01 -19.08
C ARG A 52 -2.02 1.39 -19.26
N GLY A 53 -1.36 2.24 -20.04
CA GLY A 53 -1.71 3.67 -20.11
C GLY A 53 -1.42 4.37 -18.78
N ASN A 54 -2.45 4.96 -18.18
CA ASN A 54 -2.38 5.56 -16.84
C ASN A 54 -2.70 4.57 -15.72
N ASP A 55 -3.31 3.43 -16.05
CA ASP A 55 -3.68 2.38 -15.11
C ASP A 55 -2.54 1.35 -14.96
N TYR A 56 -2.75 0.39 -14.05
CA TYR A 56 -1.82 -0.69 -13.80
C TYR A 56 -2.55 -2.03 -13.72
N PHE A 57 -1.84 -3.08 -14.06
CA PHE A 57 -2.23 -4.46 -13.82
C PHE A 57 -1.03 -5.20 -13.26
N GLY A 58 -1.24 -6.25 -12.49
CA GLY A 58 -0.14 -6.90 -11.81
C GLY A 58 -0.55 -8.13 -11.04
N ASN A 59 0.38 -8.59 -10.24
CA ASN A 59 0.16 -9.67 -9.29
C ASN A 59 0.55 -9.21 -7.88
N VAL A 60 -0.20 -9.70 -6.91
CA VAL A 60 0.15 -9.66 -5.48
C VAL A 60 0.38 -11.09 -5.05
N THR A 61 1.50 -11.35 -4.40
CA THR A 61 1.77 -12.63 -3.74
C THR A 61 1.88 -12.41 -2.26
N GLU A 62 1.26 -13.27 -1.48
CA GLU A 62 1.22 -13.20 -0.03
C GLU A 62 1.26 -14.60 0.58
N GLU A 63 1.38 -14.67 1.89
CA GLU A 63 1.34 -15.91 2.65
C GLU A 63 0.25 -15.81 3.73
N SER A 64 -0.77 -16.65 3.59
CA SER A 64 -1.89 -16.76 4.53
C SER A 64 -1.76 -18.00 5.41
N PRO A 65 -2.30 -17.97 6.64
CA PRO A 65 -2.32 -19.14 7.51
C PRO A 65 -3.09 -20.34 6.94
N GLU A 66 -4.08 -20.09 6.08
CA GLU A 66 -5.00 -21.12 5.58
C GLU A 66 -4.48 -21.82 4.33
N TYR A 67 -3.95 -21.05 3.37
CA TYR A 67 -3.60 -21.55 2.05
C TYR A 67 -2.08 -21.57 1.78
N GLY A 68 -1.29 -21.03 2.71
CA GLY A 68 0.15 -20.86 2.51
C GLY A 68 0.41 -19.75 1.49
N GLN A 69 1.31 -19.98 0.54
CA GLN A 69 1.65 -18.97 -0.47
C GLN A 69 0.55 -18.84 -1.53
N GLU A 70 -0.01 -17.64 -1.67
CA GLU A 70 -1.06 -17.31 -2.62
C GLU A 70 -0.57 -16.30 -3.67
N LEU A 71 -1.27 -16.26 -4.81
CA LEU A 71 -1.02 -15.32 -5.90
C LEU A 71 -2.35 -14.82 -6.46
N HIS A 72 -2.54 -13.51 -6.39
CA HIS A 72 -3.73 -12.82 -6.88
C HIS A 72 -3.37 -11.92 -8.05
N ARG A 73 -4.25 -11.84 -9.05
CA ARG A 73 -4.15 -10.86 -10.14
C ARG A 73 -4.91 -9.61 -9.75
N VAL A 74 -4.30 -8.46 -9.97
CA VAL A 74 -4.84 -7.18 -9.54
C VAL A 74 -4.83 -6.14 -10.63
N ASN A 75 -5.80 -5.23 -10.56
CA ASN A 75 -5.85 -4.02 -11.37
C ASN A 75 -5.86 -2.79 -10.46
N LEU A 76 -5.10 -1.77 -10.86
CA LEU A 76 -5.15 -0.43 -10.26
C LEU A 76 -5.64 0.55 -11.31
N THR A 77 -6.81 1.16 -11.08
CA THR A 77 -7.44 2.07 -12.04
C THR A 77 -7.44 3.49 -11.49
N PHE A 78 -6.98 4.46 -12.29
CA PHE A 78 -7.00 5.87 -11.92
C PHE A 78 -8.31 6.54 -12.34
N SER A 79 -8.97 7.23 -11.40
CA SER A 79 -10.08 8.14 -11.66
C SER A 79 -9.79 9.49 -11.00
N GLY A 80 -9.33 10.45 -11.79
CA GLY A 80 -8.85 11.74 -11.27
C GLY A 80 -7.63 11.56 -10.36
N LYS A 81 -7.79 11.83 -9.06
CA LYS A 81 -6.73 11.67 -8.05
C LYS A 81 -6.78 10.32 -7.31
N ASN A 82 -7.82 9.54 -7.55
CA ASN A 82 -8.09 8.34 -6.76
C ASN A 82 -7.63 7.09 -7.52
N LEU A 83 -7.14 6.09 -6.78
CA LEU A 83 -6.62 4.85 -7.33
C LEU A 83 -7.43 3.66 -6.78
N THR A 84 -8.24 3.02 -7.61
CA THR A 84 -9.03 1.86 -7.18
C THR A 84 -8.24 0.57 -7.36
N LEU A 85 -8.08 -0.20 -6.28
CA LEU A 85 -7.56 -1.57 -6.30
C LEU A 85 -8.72 -2.55 -6.48
N LYS A 86 -8.55 -3.48 -7.43
CA LYS A 86 -9.42 -4.63 -7.64
C LYS A 86 -8.61 -5.90 -7.71
N ILE A 87 -8.97 -6.89 -6.90
CA ILE A 87 -8.40 -8.23 -6.84
C ILE A 87 -9.37 -9.21 -7.51
N ASN A 88 -8.85 -10.21 -8.22
CA ASN A 88 -9.64 -11.04 -9.12
C ASN A 88 -10.46 -12.15 -8.44
N ASP A 89 -9.94 -12.73 -7.36
CA ASP A 89 -10.44 -13.98 -6.76
C ASP A 89 -10.83 -13.84 -5.28
N THR A 90 -10.39 -12.77 -4.63
CA THR A 90 -10.87 -12.30 -3.33
C THR A 90 -11.22 -10.81 -3.42
N HIS A 91 -12.12 -10.33 -2.57
CA HIS A 91 -12.62 -8.94 -2.61
C HIS A 91 -12.54 -8.21 -1.28
N GLU A 92 -12.01 -8.83 -0.23
CA GLU A 92 -11.96 -8.23 1.12
C GLU A 92 -11.10 -6.94 1.17
N TYR A 93 -10.12 -6.83 0.26
CA TYR A 93 -9.24 -5.68 0.11
C TYR A 93 -9.51 -4.83 -1.14
N ASP A 94 -10.60 -5.10 -1.87
CA ASP A 94 -11.06 -4.21 -2.94
C ASP A 94 -11.39 -2.84 -2.36
N THR A 95 -10.72 -1.79 -2.83
CA THR A 95 -10.85 -0.49 -2.19
C THR A 95 -10.37 0.67 -3.06
N GLU A 96 -10.85 1.86 -2.76
CA GLU A 96 -10.32 3.10 -3.30
C GLU A 96 -9.16 3.58 -2.42
N ASN A 97 -8.01 3.82 -3.05
CA ASN A 97 -6.79 4.26 -2.39
C ASN A 97 -6.69 5.78 -2.48
N GLN A 98 -6.52 6.38 -1.31
CA GLN A 98 -6.04 7.73 -1.17
C GLN A 98 -4.52 7.71 -1.03
N ILE A 99 -3.81 8.23 -2.04
CA ILE A 99 -2.35 8.31 -1.98
C ILE A 99 -1.95 9.49 -1.10
N LEU A 100 -1.20 9.20 -0.02
CA LEU A 100 -0.73 10.19 0.94
C LEU A 100 0.67 10.71 0.59
N ALA A 101 1.56 9.83 0.15
CA ALA A 101 2.92 10.20 -0.28
C ALA A 101 3.48 9.23 -1.31
N VAL A 102 4.29 9.73 -2.23
CA VAL A 102 5.02 8.94 -3.24
C VAL A 102 6.47 9.41 -3.26
N ASP A 103 7.39 8.47 -3.09
CA ASP A 103 8.83 8.65 -3.23
C ASP A 103 9.38 7.56 -4.18
N LYS A 104 10.63 7.71 -4.61
CA LYS A 104 11.29 6.66 -5.41
C LYS A 104 11.45 5.34 -4.65
N ASP A 105 11.51 5.39 -3.31
CA ASP A 105 11.77 4.23 -2.45
C ASP A 105 10.52 3.72 -1.71
N TYR A 106 9.44 4.51 -1.61
CA TYR A 106 8.22 4.12 -0.90
C TYR A 106 6.96 4.79 -1.44
N VAL A 107 5.81 4.19 -1.15
CA VAL A 107 4.48 4.80 -1.29
C VAL A 107 3.72 4.64 0.03
N ILE A 108 3.00 5.68 0.43
CA ILE A 108 2.06 5.67 1.55
C ILE A 108 0.66 5.88 1.00
N SER A 109 -0.25 4.97 1.32
CA SER A 109 -1.67 5.06 0.97
C SER A 109 -2.55 4.87 2.20
N TYR A 110 -3.78 5.36 2.11
CA TYR A 110 -4.84 5.10 3.07
C TYR A 110 -6.06 4.58 2.33
N VAL A 111 -6.66 3.52 2.86
CA VAL A 111 -7.74 2.76 2.22
C VAL A 111 -8.84 2.42 3.22
N TYR A 112 -10.01 2.02 2.71
CA TYR A 112 -11.13 1.51 3.51
C TYR A 112 -11.62 0.18 2.91
N PRO A 113 -10.84 -0.91 3.07
CA PRO A 113 -11.26 -2.25 2.62
C PRO A 113 -12.34 -2.83 3.54
N GLU A 114 -13.07 -3.85 3.07
CA GLU A 114 -14.06 -4.56 3.88
C GLU A 114 -13.41 -5.24 5.09
N ALA A 115 -12.19 -5.76 4.93
CA ALA A 115 -11.41 -6.36 6.02
C ALA A 115 -11.10 -5.37 7.16
N VAL A 116 -10.96 -4.07 6.86
CA VAL A 116 -10.63 -3.02 7.84
C VAL A 116 -11.45 -1.76 7.55
N PRO A 117 -12.76 -1.76 7.87
CA PRO A 117 -13.68 -0.71 7.46
C PRO A 117 -13.47 0.62 8.19
N SER A 118 -12.74 0.61 9.32
CA SER A 118 -12.30 1.81 10.04
C SER A 118 -11.21 2.60 9.30
N GLY A 119 -10.58 1.96 8.31
CA GLY A 119 -9.50 2.52 7.52
C GLY A 119 -8.14 1.91 7.86
N LEU A 120 -7.28 1.86 6.85
CA LEU A 120 -6.01 1.14 6.88
C LEU A 120 -4.96 1.96 6.13
N ALA A 121 -3.89 2.33 6.82
CA ALA A 121 -2.72 2.94 6.22
C ALA A 121 -1.75 1.85 5.78
N LEU A 122 -1.19 1.96 4.58
CA LEU A 122 -0.27 0.99 3.98
C LEU A 122 1.01 1.68 3.54
N ILE A 123 2.16 1.04 3.79
CA ILE A 123 3.47 1.51 3.32
C ILE A 123 4.15 0.44 2.48
N HIS A 124 4.28 0.77 1.21
CA HIS A 124 4.88 -0.06 0.19
C HIS A 124 6.31 0.41 -0.05
N TYR A 125 7.29 -0.49 0.00
CA TYR A 125 8.72 -0.16 -0.18
C TYR A 125 9.30 -0.82 -1.42
N ARG A 126 10.31 -0.19 -2.03
CA ARG A 126 11.11 -0.84 -3.09
C ARG A 126 12.04 -1.91 -2.53
N GLN A 127 12.49 -1.73 -1.30
CA GLN A 127 13.39 -2.66 -0.62
C GLN A 127 12.58 -3.57 0.33
N PRO A 128 12.87 -4.89 0.37
CA PRO A 128 12.19 -5.79 1.30
C PRO A 128 12.53 -5.46 2.77
N CYS A 129 13.72 -4.90 2.99
CA CYS A 129 14.20 -4.35 4.27
C CYS A 129 14.71 -2.92 4.01
N PRO A 130 13.86 -1.89 4.19
CA PRO A 130 14.26 -0.50 3.91
C PRO A 130 15.39 -0.05 4.82
N LYS A 131 16.33 0.72 4.27
CA LYS A 131 17.45 1.31 5.01
C LYS A 131 16.94 2.42 5.95
N GLU A 132 17.75 2.76 6.95
CA GLU A 132 17.38 3.75 7.96
C GLU A 132 17.06 5.14 7.38
N ASP A 133 17.74 5.55 6.31
CA ASP A 133 17.46 6.83 5.63
C ASP A 133 16.07 6.84 5.00
N VAL A 134 15.63 5.71 4.41
CA VAL A 134 14.27 5.55 3.86
C VAL A 134 13.24 5.61 4.99
N ILE A 135 13.49 4.90 6.08
CA ILE A 135 12.60 4.89 7.25
C ILE A 135 12.46 6.31 7.84
N LYS A 136 13.55 7.09 7.90
CA LYS A 136 13.51 8.50 8.35
C LYS A 136 12.62 9.36 7.45
N ARG A 137 12.68 9.18 6.12
CA ARG A 137 11.81 9.90 5.17
C ARG A 137 10.35 9.49 5.30
N VAL A 138 10.06 8.20 5.46
CA VAL A 138 8.70 7.70 5.73
C VAL A 138 8.13 8.32 6.99
N ARG A 139 8.88 8.32 8.11
CA ARG A 139 8.43 8.94 9.36
C ARG A 139 8.13 10.43 9.21
N LYS A 140 8.91 11.14 8.41
CA LYS A 140 8.63 12.55 8.10
C LYS A 140 7.34 12.68 7.28
N ALA A 141 7.19 11.90 6.22
CA ALA A 141 6.00 11.92 5.37
C ALA A 141 4.72 11.57 6.15
N LEU A 142 4.78 10.63 7.09
CA LEU A 142 3.67 10.32 7.99
C LEU A 142 3.28 11.51 8.88
N LYS A 143 4.26 12.23 9.45
CA LYS A 143 3.98 13.44 10.23
C LYS A 143 3.35 14.55 9.40
N ASP A 144 3.70 14.65 8.12
CA ASP A 144 3.15 15.63 7.20
C ASP A 144 1.67 15.34 6.85
N VAL A 145 1.13 14.16 7.23
CA VAL A 145 -0.24 13.71 6.96
C VAL A 145 -1.07 13.29 8.21
N CYS A 146 -0.69 13.77 9.41
CA CYS A 146 -1.46 13.83 10.69
C CYS A 146 -1.77 12.53 11.51
#